data_AF-M4SZ48-F1
#
_entry.id   AF-M4SZ48-F1
#
_cell.length_a   1.000
_cell.length_b   1.000
_cell.length_c   1.000
_cell.angle_alpha   90.00
_cell.angle_beta   90.00
_cell.angle_gamma   90.00
#
_symmetry.space_group_name_H-M   'P 1'
#
loop_
_entity.id
_entity.type
_entity.pdbx_description
1 polymer ?
#
loop_
_entity_poly.entity_id
_entity_poly.type
_entity_poly.pdbx_seq_one_letter_code
_entity_poly.pdbx_strand_id
1 'polypeptide(L)'
;MHWQILLELSVAIIFSSQRAYAAGENSREFHTFCSIYRFLALPVAEQKLPATGAGQQTAINDEMSALMTEITQLNLTVAEKEILDNLKTQPQSKQLTALQNEQTTKGYFAGLTEDQYKKMQAVAAKIKVTDAAAQDFSSKYKTPTTEAEKGKLRRQFIHLTNKALAADTALAQLRHQMNQHRQQAKEAMLTALYGAEYVTVSERQNHCRNDRLGNQTVRIFPMDAASDRDSNCKAAAENDKKASASLATDTVFFCTGYDDTARSLCTQDAVSGLQDIGGADGNKAKALKNWQKLKAECAKGATAAGKINLETAL
;
A
#
# COMPACT_ATOMS: atom_id res chain seq x y z
N MET A 1 20.97 1.41 -1.44
CA MET A 1 21.67 2.55 -0.80
C MET A 1 21.77 3.81 -1.68
N HIS A 2 21.13 3.87 -2.85
CA HIS A 2 21.21 5.03 -3.76
C HIS A 2 19.90 5.85 -3.90
N TRP A 3 18.82 5.43 -3.25
CA TRP A 3 17.53 6.13 -3.30
C TRP A 3 17.29 7.13 -2.16
N GLN A 4 18.03 7.03 -1.04
CA GLN A 4 17.91 7.98 0.09
C GLN A 4 18.62 9.32 -0.19
N ILE A 5 19.69 9.32 -0.99
CA ILE A 5 20.49 10.52 -1.25
C ILE A 5 19.77 11.51 -2.20
N LEU A 6 18.87 11.01 -3.06
CA LEU A 6 18.14 11.85 -4.02
C LEU A 6 17.02 12.69 -3.37
N LEU A 7 16.48 12.26 -2.23
CA LEU A 7 15.42 12.99 -1.52
C LEU A 7 15.97 14.16 -0.69
N GLU A 8 17.19 14.03 -0.16
CA GLU A 8 17.80 15.04 0.71
C GLU A 8 18.36 16.25 -0.06
N LEU A 9 18.71 16.07 -1.35
CA LEU A 9 19.43 17.08 -2.13
C LEU A 9 18.54 18.14 -2.81
N SER A 10 17.22 17.95 -2.88
CA SER A 10 16.31 18.86 -3.61
C SER A 10 15.73 20.00 -2.75
N VAL A 11 15.97 20.03 -1.43
CA VAL A 11 15.32 20.99 -0.51
C VAL A 11 16.19 22.21 -0.16
N ALA A 12 17.48 22.23 -0.51
CA ALA A 12 18.46 23.13 0.12
C ALA A 12 18.68 24.53 -0.53
N ILE A 13 17.90 24.99 -1.52
CA ILE A 13 18.25 26.23 -2.25
C ILE A 13 17.10 27.24 -2.33
N ILE A 14 16.70 27.90 -1.22
CA ILE A 14 16.07 29.24 -1.27
C ILE A 14 16.20 29.94 0.10
N PHE A 15 17.28 30.68 0.40
CA PHE A 15 17.19 31.73 1.46
C PHE A 15 18.19 32.87 1.24
N SER A 16 17.72 33.93 0.60
CA SER A 16 18.24 35.28 0.85
C SER A 16 17.19 36.33 0.50
N SER A 17 16.72 37.09 1.50
CA SER A 17 16.62 38.56 1.49
C SER A 17 15.75 39.08 2.66
N GLN A 18 15.66 40.40 2.77
CA GLN A 18 15.62 41.20 3.99
C GLN A 18 14.22 41.35 4.63
N ARG A 19 14.24 41.59 5.95
CA ARG A 19 13.07 41.73 6.85
C ARG A 19 12.21 42.95 6.52
N ALA A 20 11.05 42.71 5.93
CA ALA A 20 9.87 43.54 6.12
C ALA A 20 8.65 42.60 6.13
N TYR A 21 8.02 42.43 7.30
CA TYR A 21 6.84 41.59 7.49
C TYR A 21 5.68 42.08 6.62
N ALA A 22 5.61 41.60 5.39
CA ALA A 22 4.55 41.92 4.44
C ALA A 22 3.57 40.74 4.37
N ALA A 23 2.28 41.04 4.19
CA ALA A 23 1.30 40.00 3.93
C ALA A 23 1.71 39.20 2.68
N GLY A 24 1.69 37.88 2.79
CA GLY A 24 2.07 36.94 1.74
C GLY A 24 3.57 36.86 1.43
N GLU A 25 4.46 37.40 2.27
CA GLU A 25 5.93 37.31 2.10
C GLU A 25 6.40 35.87 1.84
N ASN A 26 5.78 34.91 2.52
CA ASN A 26 6.10 33.49 2.52
C ASN A 26 5.16 32.65 1.63
N SER A 27 4.36 33.30 0.80
CA SER A 27 3.30 32.63 0.02
C SER A 27 3.83 31.66 -1.04
N ARG A 28 5.01 31.91 -1.59
CA ARG A 28 5.64 31.04 -2.59
C ARG A 28 6.07 29.71 -1.97
N GLU A 29 6.82 29.75 -0.88
CA GLU A 29 7.29 28.57 -0.15
C GLU A 29 6.10 27.81 0.45
N PHE A 30 5.09 28.53 0.94
CA PHE A 30 3.85 27.89 1.40
C PHE A 30 3.15 27.10 0.29
N HIS A 31 3.11 27.63 -0.94
CA HIS A 31 2.58 26.87 -2.08
C HIS A 31 3.39 25.60 -2.37
N THR A 32 4.72 25.67 -2.25
CA THR A 32 5.60 24.49 -2.35
C THR A 32 5.29 23.48 -1.24
N PHE A 33 5.21 23.91 0.02
CA PHE A 33 4.83 23.06 1.14
C PHE A 33 3.46 22.42 0.96
N CYS A 34 2.47 23.16 0.43
CA CYS A 34 1.18 22.61 0.10
C CYS A 34 1.23 21.54 -0.99
N SER A 35 2.12 21.69 -1.98
CA SER A 35 2.32 20.71 -3.03
C SER A 35 2.95 19.41 -2.48
N ILE A 36 3.97 19.55 -1.62
CA ILE A 36 4.59 18.42 -0.92
C ILE A 36 3.56 17.75 0.01
N TYR A 37 2.77 18.52 0.76
CA TYR A 37 1.70 17.99 1.61
C TYR A 37 0.73 17.13 0.80
N ARG A 38 0.25 17.62 -0.35
CA ARG A 38 -0.67 16.88 -1.22
C ARG A 38 -0.05 15.57 -1.66
N PHE A 39 1.23 15.57 -2.07
CA PHE A 39 1.96 14.36 -2.44
C PHE A 39 2.08 13.37 -1.29
N LEU A 40 2.55 13.80 -0.12
CA LEU A 40 2.73 12.95 1.08
C LEU A 40 1.40 12.43 1.64
N ALA A 41 0.31 13.17 1.45
CA ALA A 41 -1.03 12.79 1.85
C ALA A 41 -1.68 11.74 0.93
N LEU A 42 -1.17 11.53 -0.29
CA LEU A 42 -1.76 10.58 -1.24
C LEU A 42 -1.78 9.14 -0.69
N PRO A 43 -2.78 8.34 -1.09
CA PRO A 43 -2.70 6.90 -0.92
C PRO A 43 -1.58 6.34 -1.81
N VAL A 44 -0.82 5.39 -1.29
CA VAL A 44 0.10 4.61 -2.13
C VAL A 44 -0.78 3.62 -2.88
N ALA A 45 -0.93 3.75 -4.20
CA ALA A 45 -1.92 2.97 -4.99
C ALA A 45 -1.50 1.50 -5.18
N GLU A 46 -2.40 0.55 -4.91
CA GLU A 46 -2.12 -0.88 -5.17
C GLU A 46 -1.86 -1.10 -6.65
N GLN A 47 -0.85 -1.91 -6.96
CA GLN A 47 -0.63 -2.32 -8.34
C GLN A 47 -1.65 -3.39 -8.71
N LYS A 48 -2.39 -3.11 -9.78
CA LYS A 48 -3.34 -4.05 -10.39
C LYS A 48 -2.77 -4.52 -11.72
N LEU A 49 -3.22 -5.69 -12.19
CA LEU A 49 -2.88 -6.10 -13.55
C LEU A 49 -3.55 -5.11 -14.53
N PRO A 50 -2.84 -4.71 -15.60
CA PRO A 50 -3.48 -3.98 -16.66
C PRO A 50 -4.60 -4.83 -17.24
N ALA A 51 -5.75 -4.22 -17.53
CA ALA A 51 -6.83 -4.92 -18.20
C ALA A 51 -6.33 -5.44 -19.55
N THR A 52 -6.53 -6.73 -19.81
CA THR A 52 -6.35 -7.28 -21.15
C THR A 52 -7.58 -6.94 -21.98
N GLY A 53 -7.57 -5.77 -22.64
CA GLY A 53 -8.68 -5.28 -23.47
C GLY A 53 -9.66 -4.37 -22.71
N ALA A 54 -10.96 -4.46 -23.02
CA ALA A 54 -12.02 -3.60 -22.46
C ALA A 54 -12.49 -4.01 -21.04
N GLY A 55 -11.74 -4.87 -20.35
CA GLY A 55 -12.10 -5.39 -19.02
C GLY A 55 -11.76 -4.45 -17.87
N GLN A 56 -12.31 -4.72 -16.69
CA GLN A 56 -11.87 -4.08 -15.44
C GLN A 56 -10.46 -4.57 -15.07
N GLN A 57 -9.67 -3.72 -14.39
CA GLN A 57 -8.42 -4.14 -13.78
C GLN A 57 -8.70 -5.22 -12.72
N THR A 58 -8.30 -6.46 -13.00
CA THR A 58 -8.48 -7.57 -12.06
C THR A 58 -7.41 -7.53 -10.97
N ALA A 59 -7.79 -7.90 -9.74
CA ALA A 59 -6.80 -8.15 -8.71
C ALA A 59 -5.93 -9.34 -9.16
N ILE A 60 -4.62 -9.25 -8.98
CA ILE A 60 -3.67 -10.29 -9.40
C ILE A 60 -4.06 -11.66 -8.80
N ASN A 61 -4.66 -11.66 -7.59
CA ASN A 61 -5.11 -12.86 -6.89
C ASN A 61 -6.24 -13.60 -7.63
N ASP A 62 -7.19 -12.86 -8.20
CA ASP A 62 -8.38 -13.46 -8.80
C ASP A 62 -8.03 -14.16 -10.12
N GLU A 63 -7.19 -13.51 -10.94
CA GLU A 63 -6.66 -14.09 -12.18
C GLU A 63 -5.82 -15.33 -11.91
N MET A 64 -4.93 -15.27 -10.91
CA MET A 64 -4.09 -16.42 -10.58
C MET A 64 -4.94 -17.58 -10.03
N SER A 65 -5.94 -17.27 -9.20
CA SER A 65 -6.87 -18.28 -8.68
C SER A 65 -7.68 -18.94 -9.79
N ALA A 66 -8.15 -18.16 -10.77
CA ALA A 66 -8.85 -18.68 -11.95
C ALA A 66 -7.94 -19.57 -12.81
N LEU A 67 -6.72 -19.13 -13.12
CA LEU A 67 -5.74 -19.92 -13.88
C LEU A 67 -5.36 -21.22 -13.15
N MET A 68 -5.11 -21.16 -11.84
CA MET A 68 -4.80 -22.35 -11.05
C MET A 68 -5.98 -23.32 -11.01
N THR A 69 -7.21 -22.82 -11.01
CA THR A 69 -8.43 -23.64 -11.12
C THR A 69 -8.47 -24.38 -12.47
N GLU A 70 -8.23 -23.67 -13.58
CA GLU A 70 -8.21 -24.29 -14.91
C GLU A 70 -7.09 -25.33 -15.07
N ILE A 71 -5.88 -25.02 -14.61
CA ILE A 71 -4.73 -25.94 -14.68
C ILE A 71 -4.99 -27.19 -13.83
N THR A 72 -5.56 -27.02 -12.64
CA THR A 72 -5.97 -28.13 -11.79
C THR A 72 -7.04 -28.98 -12.47
N GLN A 73 -8.01 -28.35 -13.14
CA GLN A 73 -9.07 -29.06 -13.84
C GLN A 73 -8.51 -29.87 -15.01
N LEU A 74 -7.61 -29.30 -15.82
CA LEU A 74 -6.90 -30.00 -16.89
C LEU A 74 -6.16 -31.22 -16.35
N ASN A 75 -5.38 -31.05 -15.28
CA ASN A 75 -4.63 -32.14 -14.67
C ASN A 75 -5.54 -33.26 -14.14
N LEU A 76 -6.69 -32.91 -13.56
CA LEU A 76 -7.66 -33.89 -13.07
C LEU A 76 -8.42 -34.62 -14.19
N THR A 77 -8.57 -34.03 -15.39
CA THR A 77 -9.21 -34.74 -16.52
C THR A 77 -8.42 -35.96 -16.99
N VAL A 78 -7.10 -35.97 -16.76
CA VAL A 78 -6.23 -37.09 -17.09
C VAL A 78 -5.87 -37.96 -15.89
N ALA A 79 -6.27 -37.57 -14.68
CA ALA A 79 -5.95 -38.30 -13.47
C ALA A 79 -6.47 -39.75 -13.52
N GLU A 80 -5.79 -40.63 -12.82
CA GLU A 80 -6.24 -42.01 -12.67
C GLU A 80 -7.52 -42.07 -11.85
N LYS A 81 -8.34 -43.09 -12.10
CA LYS A 81 -9.62 -43.27 -11.41
C LYS A 81 -9.45 -43.29 -9.89
N GLU A 82 -8.42 -43.97 -9.39
CA GLU A 82 -8.10 -44.05 -7.96
C GLU A 82 -7.87 -42.66 -7.33
N ILE A 83 -7.14 -41.78 -8.02
CA ILE A 83 -6.91 -40.40 -7.58
C ILE A 83 -8.22 -39.61 -7.53
N LEU A 84 -9.04 -39.70 -8.58
CA LEU A 84 -10.35 -39.02 -8.63
C LEU A 84 -11.32 -39.56 -7.58
N ASP A 85 -11.19 -40.82 -7.22
CA ASP A 85 -11.99 -41.46 -6.17
C ASP A 85 -11.57 -40.98 -4.78
N ASN A 86 -10.26 -40.80 -4.54
CA ASN A 86 -9.75 -40.23 -3.28
C ASN A 86 -10.12 -38.75 -3.06
N LEU A 87 -10.33 -38.00 -4.16
CA LEU A 87 -10.80 -36.61 -4.12
C LEU A 87 -12.32 -36.47 -3.94
N LYS A 88 -13.09 -37.57 -3.98
CA LYS A 88 -14.54 -37.52 -3.72
C LYS A 88 -14.80 -37.09 -2.29
N THR A 89 -15.76 -36.19 -2.11
CA THR A 89 -16.28 -35.82 -0.79
C THR A 89 -17.25 -36.86 -0.22
N GLN A 90 -17.68 -37.85 -1.02
CA GLN A 90 -18.56 -38.94 -0.59
C GLN A 90 -18.18 -40.33 -1.15
N PRO A 91 -18.25 -41.40 -0.32
CA PRO A 91 -18.21 -41.31 1.15
C PRO A 91 -16.88 -40.65 1.57
N GLN A 92 -16.93 -39.85 2.65
CA GLN A 92 -15.91 -38.89 3.12
C GLN A 92 -14.51 -39.04 2.51
N SER A 93 -13.99 -37.95 1.92
CA SER A 93 -12.64 -37.94 1.34
C SER A 93 -11.60 -38.39 2.35
N LYS A 94 -10.62 -39.19 1.92
CA LYS A 94 -9.44 -39.46 2.73
C LYS A 94 -8.76 -38.13 3.12
N GLN A 95 -8.28 -38.03 4.35
CA GLN A 95 -7.50 -36.87 4.78
C GLN A 95 -6.19 -36.80 3.98
N LEU A 96 -5.72 -35.58 3.69
CA LEU A 96 -4.50 -35.38 2.91
C LEU A 96 -3.29 -36.09 3.54
N THR A 97 -3.17 -36.03 4.86
CA THR A 97 -2.11 -36.69 5.62
C THR A 97 -2.11 -38.21 5.45
N ALA A 98 -3.27 -38.84 5.30
CA ALA A 98 -3.36 -40.28 5.03
C ALA A 98 -2.88 -40.60 3.61
N LEU A 99 -3.30 -39.80 2.62
CA LEU A 99 -2.91 -39.94 1.21
C LEU A 99 -1.42 -39.69 0.98
N GLN A 100 -0.81 -38.78 1.74
CA GLN A 100 0.63 -38.51 1.67
C GLN A 100 1.48 -39.65 2.24
N ASN A 101 0.88 -40.56 3.02
CA ASN A 101 1.57 -41.70 3.64
C ASN A 101 1.24 -43.04 2.98
N GLU A 102 0.20 -43.10 2.14
CA GLU A 102 -0.24 -44.31 1.44
C GLU A 102 0.65 -44.61 0.21
N GLN A 103 1.13 -45.84 0.08
CA GLN A 103 2.17 -46.20 -0.88
C GLN A 103 1.74 -46.02 -2.35
N THR A 104 0.44 -46.16 -2.64
CA THR A 104 -0.12 -46.01 -4.00
C THR A 104 -0.38 -44.55 -4.38
N THR A 105 -0.57 -43.65 -3.42
CA THR A 105 -1.02 -42.27 -3.68
C THR A 105 -0.04 -41.19 -3.19
N LYS A 106 0.96 -41.56 -2.38
CA LYS A 106 1.98 -40.66 -1.83
C LYS A 106 2.66 -39.80 -2.88
N GLY A 107 3.01 -40.36 -4.04
CA GLY A 107 3.67 -39.61 -5.12
C GLY A 107 2.80 -38.52 -5.74
N TYR A 108 1.47 -38.65 -5.67
CA TYR A 108 0.52 -37.72 -6.27
C TYR A 108 0.14 -36.56 -5.34
N PHE A 109 0.04 -36.83 -4.03
CA PHE A 109 -0.37 -35.84 -3.03
C PHE A 109 0.81 -35.25 -2.22
N ALA A 110 2.04 -35.72 -2.45
CA ALA A 110 3.23 -35.21 -1.77
C ALA A 110 3.40 -33.70 -1.97
N GLY A 111 3.68 -32.98 -0.88
CA GLY A 111 3.98 -31.55 -0.92
C GLY A 111 2.77 -30.64 -1.06
N LEU A 112 1.55 -31.19 -1.19
CA LEU A 112 0.34 -30.39 -1.16
C LEU A 112 0.03 -29.89 0.26
N THR A 113 -0.53 -28.69 0.35
CA THR A 113 -1.14 -28.14 1.57
C THR A 113 -2.62 -28.53 1.65
N GLU A 114 -3.22 -28.45 2.85
CA GLU A 114 -4.66 -28.67 3.04
C GLU A 114 -5.53 -27.75 2.19
N ASP A 115 -5.14 -26.49 2.02
CA ASP A 115 -5.88 -25.55 1.18
C ASP A 115 -5.80 -25.93 -0.31
N GLN A 116 -4.63 -26.39 -0.79
CA GLN A 116 -4.48 -26.89 -2.15
C GLN A 116 -5.32 -28.16 -2.36
N TYR A 117 -5.34 -29.07 -1.38
CA TYR A 117 -6.15 -30.27 -1.43
C TYR A 117 -7.64 -29.96 -1.47
N LYS A 118 -8.14 -29.04 -0.63
CA LYS A 118 -9.54 -28.57 -0.68
C LYS A 118 -9.90 -27.94 -2.02
N LYS A 119 -9.00 -27.15 -2.60
CA LYS A 119 -9.18 -26.59 -3.96
C LYS A 119 -9.28 -27.72 -4.99
N MET A 120 -8.41 -28.73 -4.94
CA MET A 120 -8.47 -29.89 -5.82
C MET A 120 -9.79 -30.66 -5.67
N GLN A 121 -10.31 -30.84 -4.46
CA GLN A 121 -11.61 -31.46 -4.22
C GLN A 121 -12.75 -30.65 -4.84
N ALA A 122 -12.75 -29.32 -4.66
CA ALA A 122 -13.75 -28.44 -5.26
C ALA A 122 -13.71 -28.48 -6.80
N VAL A 123 -12.52 -28.57 -7.40
CA VAL A 123 -12.37 -28.73 -8.86
C VAL A 123 -12.81 -30.12 -9.31
N ALA A 124 -12.44 -31.18 -8.59
CA ALA A 124 -12.84 -32.55 -8.90
C ALA A 124 -14.37 -32.74 -8.87
N ALA A 125 -15.06 -32.04 -7.97
CA ALA A 125 -16.53 -32.03 -7.92
C ALA A 125 -17.12 -31.46 -9.22
N LYS A 126 -16.53 -30.40 -9.79
CA LYS A 126 -16.99 -29.75 -11.03
C LYS A 126 -16.79 -30.61 -12.28
N ILE A 127 -15.81 -31.51 -12.28
CA ILE A 127 -15.55 -32.40 -13.44
C ILE A 127 -16.67 -33.43 -13.64
N LYS A 128 -17.41 -33.78 -12.58
CA LYS A 128 -18.45 -34.82 -12.63
C LYS A 128 -19.83 -34.31 -12.98
N VAL A 129 -20.05 -33.00 -12.87
CA VAL A 129 -21.36 -32.42 -13.15
C VAL A 129 -21.50 -32.30 -14.66
N THR A 130 -22.56 -32.85 -15.24
CA THR A 130 -22.96 -32.57 -16.63
C THR A 130 -23.61 -31.20 -16.74
N ASP A 131 -23.02 -30.18 -16.11
CA ASP A 131 -23.46 -28.81 -16.26
C ASP A 131 -22.80 -28.17 -17.50
N ALA A 132 -23.35 -27.04 -17.92
CA ALA A 132 -22.87 -26.32 -19.10
C ALA A 132 -21.38 -25.93 -18.96
N ALA A 133 -20.90 -25.64 -17.74
CA ALA A 133 -19.53 -25.24 -17.51
C ALA A 133 -18.53 -26.39 -17.72
N ALA A 134 -18.86 -27.61 -17.31
CA ALA A 134 -18.06 -28.79 -17.57
C ALA A 134 -18.03 -29.14 -19.07
N GLN A 135 -19.16 -28.97 -19.77
CA GLN A 135 -19.24 -29.19 -21.22
C GLN A 135 -18.42 -28.15 -22.00
N ASP A 136 -18.53 -26.87 -21.64
CA ASP A 136 -17.75 -25.79 -22.25
C ASP A 136 -16.25 -26.00 -22.04
N PHE A 137 -15.83 -26.40 -20.83
CA PHE A 137 -14.43 -26.72 -20.55
C PHE A 137 -13.93 -27.89 -21.40
N SER A 138 -14.71 -28.98 -21.46
CA SER A 138 -14.38 -30.16 -22.25
C SER A 138 -14.26 -29.83 -23.74
N SER A 139 -15.17 -29.01 -24.25
CA SER A 139 -15.19 -28.52 -25.63
C SER A 139 -13.97 -27.63 -25.95
N LYS A 140 -13.70 -26.65 -25.07
CA LYS A 140 -12.57 -25.70 -25.21
C LYS A 140 -11.24 -26.42 -25.25
N TYR A 141 -11.02 -27.36 -24.35
CA TYR A 141 -9.72 -28.03 -24.16
C TYR A 141 -9.62 -29.41 -24.80
N LYS A 142 -10.68 -29.90 -25.45
CA LYS A 142 -10.76 -31.22 -26.09
C LYS A 142 -10.25 -32.32 -25.17
N THR A 143 -10.84 -32.41 -23.99
CA THR A 143 -10.37 -33.31 -22.92
C THR A 143 -10.37 -34.76 -23.39
N PRO A 144 -9.31 -35.54 -23.10
CA PRO A 144 -9.19 -36.92 -23.57
C PRO A 144 -10.27 -37.83 -23.00
N THR A 145 -10.86 -38.68 -23.85
CA THR A 145 -11.95 -39.57 -23.47
C THR A 145 -11.50 -41.00 -23.16
N THR A 146 -10.34 -41.41 -23.68
CA THR A 146 -9.80 -42.77 -23.46
C THR A 146 -8.62 -42.77 -22.49
N GLU A 147 -8.43 -43.89 -21.77
CA GLU A 147 -7.29 -44.04 -20.86
C GLU A 147 -5.93 -44.02 -21.59
N ALA A 148 -5.88 -44.49 -22.83
CA ALA A 148 -4.68 -44.42 -23.66
C ALA A 148 -4.29 -42.97 -23.98
N GLU A 149 -5.26 -42.10 -24.25
CA GLU A 149 -5.02 -40.66 -24.46
C GLU A 149 -4.62 -39.95 -23.18
N LYS A 150 -5.33 -40.22 -22.06
CA LYS A 150 -4.99 -39.68 -20.75
C LYS A 150 -3.57 -40.04 -20.34
N GLY A 151 -3.18 -41.31 -20.51
CA GLY A 151 -1.84 -41.81 -20.20
C GLY A 151 -0.72 -41.05 -20.92
N LYS A 152 -0.94 -40.64 -22.18
CA LYS A 152 0.03 -39.85 -22.95
C LYS A 152 0.20 -38.43 -22.40
N LEU A 153 -0.86 -37.85 -21.83
CA LEU A 153 -0.89 -36.45 -21.39
C LEU A 153 -0.57 -36.28 -19.90
N ARG A 154 -0.72 -37.33 -19.06
CA ARG A 154 -0.47 -37.28 -17.60
C ARG A 154 0.84 -36.60 -17.22
N ARG A 155 1.97 -37.05 -17.79
CA ARG A 155 3.29 -36.47 -17.47
C ARG A 155 3.40 -34.99 -17.82
N GLN A 156 2.77 -34.58 -18.93
CA GLN A 156 2.81 -33.20 -19.40
C GLN A 156 1.97 -32.30 -18.49
N PHE A 157 0.76 -32.74 -18.10
CA PHE A 157 -0.08 -31.97 -17.18
C PHE A 157 0.46 -31.92 -15.74
N ILE A 158 1.11 -32.99 -15.26
CA ILE A 158 1.85 -32.94 -13.99
C ILE A 158 2.95 -31.88 -14.05
N HIS A 159 3.76 -31.88 -15.13
CA HIS A 159 4.82 -30.90 -15.31
C HIS A 159 4.29 -29.46 -15.37
N LEU A 160 3.21 -29.23 -16.10
CA LEU A 160 2.55 -27.92 -16.20
C LEU A 160 1.99 -27.47 -14.84
N THR A 161 1.37 -28.39 -14.08
CA THR A 161 0.85 -28.10 -12.74
C THR A 161 1.98 -27.71 -11.79
N ASN A 162 3.11 -28.44 -11.80
CA ASN A 162 4.27 -28.12 -10.96
C ASN A 162 4.86 -26.75 -11.32
N LYS A 163 4.95 -26.42 -12.62
CA LYS A 163 5.39 -25.08 -13.06
C LYS A 163 4.42 -23.97 -12.62
N ALA A 164 3.12 -24.22 -12.72
CA ALA A 164 2.10 -23.26 -12.29
C ALA A 164 2.15 -23.02 -10.78
N LEU A 165 2.35 -24.08 -9.99
CA LEU A 165 2.51 -23.98 -8.55
C LEU A 165 3.77 -23.20 -8.14
N ALA A 166 4.89 -23.45 -8.82
CA ALA A 166 6.11 -22.68 -8.63
C ALA A 166 5.91 -21.20 -8.98
N ALA A 167 5.18 -20.90 -10.06
CA ALA A 167 4.84 -19.53 -10.44
C ALA A 167 3.90 -18.85 -9.43
N ASP A 168 2.90 -19.56 -8.90
CA ASP A 168 2.00 -19.07 -7.84
C ASP A 168 2.78 -18.69 -6.58
N THR A 169 3.73 -19.54 -6.20
CA THR A 169 4.59 -19.31 -5.03
C THR A 169 5.50 -18.10 -5.24
N ALA A 170 6.16 -18.00 -6.41
CA ALA A 170 6.99 -16.85 -6.74
C ALA A 170 6.17 -15.54 -6.78
N LEU A 171 4.96 -15.59 -7.35
CA LEU A 171 4.07 -14.44 -7.42
C LEU A 171 3.55 -14.03 -6.04
N ALA A 172 3.27 -14.97 -5.15
CA ALA A 172 2.92 -14.69 -3.76
C ALA A 172 4.06 -13.97 -3.02
N GLN A 173 5.32 -14.38 -3.24
CA GLN A 173 6.49 -13.71 -2.68
C GLN A 173 6.65 -12.27 -3.21
N LEU A 174 6.54 -12.08 -4.53
CA LEU A 174 6.57 -10.76 -5.16
C LEU A 174 5.48 -9.84 -4.59
N ARG A 175 4.25 -10.34 -4.43
CA ARG A 175 3.15 -9.58 -3.81
C ARG A 175 3.45 -9.19 -2.37
N HIS A 176 4.03 -10.12 -1.60
CA HIS A 176 4.43 -9.82 -0.22
C HIS A 176 5.45 -8.68 -0.19
N GLN A 177 6.49 -8.75 -1.02
CA GLN A 177 7.49 -7.69 -1.15
C GLN A 177 6.88 -6.36 -1.59
N MET A 178 5.98 -6.37 -2.58
CA MET A 178 5.28 -5.17 -3.02
C MET A 178 4.47 -4.53 -1.89
N ASN A 179 3.74 -5.32 -1.10
CA ASN A 179 2.98 -4.81 0.05
C ASN A 179 3.90 -4.26 1.14
N GLN A 180 5.05 -4.91 1.40
CA GLN A 180 6.06 -4.39 2.31
C GLN A 180 6.61 -3.04 1.84
N HIS A 181 6.96 -2.91 0.55
CA HIS A 181 7.45 -1.65 0.00
C HIS A 181 6.40 -0.54 0.04
N ARG A 182 5.13 -0.86 -0.21
CA ARG A 182 4.02 0.09 -0.09
C ARG A 182 3.88 0.60 1.34
N GLN A 183 3.96 -0.31 2.32
CA GLN A 183 3.91 0.04 3.73
C GLN A 183 5.09 0.94 4.12
N GLN A 184 6.32 0.55 3.75
CA GLN A 184 7.52 1.35 4.00
C GLN A 184 7.45 2.74 3.36
N ALA A 185 6.96 2.84 2.13
CA ALA A 185 6.75 4.12 1.45
C ALA A 185 5.75 4.99 2.22
N LYS A 186 4.63 4.40 2.69
CA LYS A 186 3.64 5.15 3.47
C LYS A 186 4.20 5.61 4.82
N GLU A 187 4.95 4.77 5.50
CA GLU A 187 5.65 5.11 6.75
C GLU A 187 6.62 6.27 6.53
N ALA A 188 7.45 6.21 5.47
CA ALA A 188 8.36 7.31 5.14
C ALA A 188 7.62 8.62 4.81
N MET A 189 6.53 8.55 4.04
CA MET A 189 5.71 9.72 3.72
C MET A 189 5.08 10.32 4.99
N LEU A 190 4.59 9.49 5.90
CA LEU A 190 3.99 9.95 7.16
C LEU A 190 5.04 10.50 8.13
N THR A 191 6.23 9.91 8.18
CA THR A 191 7.37 10.44 8.95
C THR A 191 7.78 11.81 8.44
N ALA A 192 7.93 11.98 7.11
CA ALA A 192 8.24 13.28 6.52
C ALA A 192 7.13 14.31 6.78
N LEU A 193 5.87 13.89 6.74
CA LEU A 193 4.73 14.78 6.91
C LEU A 193 4.49 15.19 8.38
N TYR A 194 4.60 14.26 9.32
CA TYR A 194 4.14 14.42 10.70
C TYR A 194 5.17 14.06 11.79
N GLY A 195 6.37 13.60 11.40
CA GLY A 195 7.43 13.19 12.31
C GLY A 195 7.39 11.71 12.70
N ALA A 196 8.49 11.22 13.26
CA ALA A 196 8.66 9.81 13.63
C ALA A 196 7.70 9.36 14.75
N GLU A 197 7.47 10.20 15.76
CA GLU A 197 6.56 9.89 16.88
C GLU A 197 5.12 9.63 16.40
N TYR A 198 4.68 10.34 15.35
CA TYR A 198 3.37 10.10 14.74
C TYR A 198 3.27 8.69 14.15
N VAL A 199 4.31 8.21 13.45
CA VAL A 199 4.31 6.89 12.82
C VAL A 199 4.32 5.79 13.88
N THR A 200 5.16 5.89 14.92
CA THR A 200 5.18 4.92 16.02
C THR A 200 3.81 4.75 16.70
N VAL A 201 3.03 5.83 16.82
CA VAL A 201 1.66 5.76 17.37
C VAL A 201 0.66 5.26 16.33
N SER A 202 0.81 5.62 15.07
CA SER A 202 -0.08 5.23 13.96
C SER A 202 0.06 3.76 13.56
N GLU A 203 1.26 3.18 13.65
CA GLU A 203 1.52 1.76 13.44
C GLU A 203 0.73 0.89 14.41
N ARG A 204 0.67 1.28 15.70
CA ARG A 204 -0.16 0.62 16.71
C ARG A 204 -1.66 0.64 16.40
N GLN A 205 -2.09 1.52 15.47
CA GLN A 205 -3.47 1.72 15.08
C GLN A 205 -3.78 1.19 13.66
N ASN A 206 -2.84 0.47 13.02
CA ASN A 206 -2.97 -0.03 11.63
C ASN A 206 -3.24 1.07 10.58
N HIS A 207 -2.94 2.34 10.88
CA HIS A 207 -3.19 3.43 9.93
C HIS A 207 -2.23 3.42 8.73
N CYS A 208 -1.05 2.78 8.85
CA CYS A 208 -0.13 2.58 7.72
C CYS A 208 -0.68 1.58 6.67
N ARG A 209 -1.74 0.84 7.00
CA ARG A 209 -2.41 -0.11 6.10
C ARG A 209 -3.67 0.44 5.43
N ASN A 210 -4.16 1.59 5.87
CA ASN A 210 -5.40 2.19 5.37
C ASN A 210 -5.09 3.55 4.71
N ASP A 211 -5.84 3.91 3.67
CA ASP A 211 -5.70 5.21 2.98
C ASP A 211 -6.08 6.43 3.85
N ARG A 212 -6.43 6.21 5.12
CA ARG A 212 -6.83 7.25 6.07
C ARG A 212 -5.63 7.76 6.84
N LEU A 213 -5.33 9.04 6.66
CA LEU A 213 -4.48 9.78 7.58
C LEU A 213 -5.17 9.84 8.96
N GLY A 214 -4.54 9.27 9.98
CA GLY A 214 -4.97 9.46 11.36
C GLY A 214 -4.92 10.93 11.79
N ASN A 215 -5.62 11.24 12.89
CA ASN A 215 -5.59 12.57 13.47
C ASN A 215 -4.29 12.76 14.27
N GLN A 216 -3.59 13.87 14.03
CA GLN A 216 -2.52 14.31 14.92
C GLN A 216 -3.10 14.76 16.27
N THR A 217 -2.35 14.52 17.34
CA THR A 217 -2.67 14.98 18.70
C THR A 217 -1.56 15.87 19.22
N VAL A 218 -1.83 16.65 20.26
CA VAL A 218 -0.82 17.54 20.87
C VAL A 218 0.41 16.76 21.32
N ARG A 219 0.22 15.53 21.85
CA ARG A 219 1.32 14.68 22.33
C ARG A 219 2.36 14.43 21.23
N ILE A 220 1.90 14.08 20.03
CA ILE A 220 2.73 13.58 18.92
C ILE A 220 3.12 14.64 17.90
N PHE A 221 2.76 15.91 18.10
CA PHE A 221 3.20 16.98 17.21
C PHE A 221 4.71 17.24 17.40
N PRO A 222 5.55 17.34 16.35
CA PRO A 222 7.00 17.43 16.51
C PRO A 222 7.45 18.87 16.82
N MET A 223 7.18 19.31 18.04
CA MET A 223 7.59 20.61 18.59
C MET A 223 7.82 20.49 20.11
N ASP A 224 8.88 21.12 20.60
CA ASP A 224 9.10 21.26 22.05
C ASP A 224 8.04 22.15 22.69
N ALA A 225 7.41 21.65 23.76
CA ALA A 225 6.27 22.32 24.39
C ALA A 225 6.66 23.52 25.26
N ALA A 226 7.91 23.55 25.76
CA ALA A 226 8.41 24.57 26.67
C ALA A 226 9.05 25.76 25.94
N SER A 227 9.27 25.63 24.63
CA SER A 227 9.91 26.65 23.80
C SER A 227 8.88 27.40 22.95
N ASP A 228 9.17 28.67 22.68
CA ASP A 228 8.42 29.48 21.70
C ASP A 228 8.71 29.06 20.25
N ARG A 229 8.07 29.76 19.29
CA ARG A 229 8.29 29.58 17.85
C ARG A 229 9.76 29.75 17.51
N ASP A 230 10.36 30.91 17.77
CA ASP A 230 11.70 31.24 17.30
C ASP A 230 12.75 30.27 17.84
N SER A 231 12.65 29.90 19.12
CA SER A 231 13.50 28.91 19.78
C SER A 231 13.35 27.50 19.21
N ASN A 232 12.17 27.15 18.70
CA ASN A 232 11.94 25.89 18.00
C ASN A 232 12.34 25.94 16.51
N CYS A 233 12.25 27.11 15.87
CA CYS A 233 12.55 27.34 14.45
C CYS A 233 14.04 27.56 14.18
N LYS A 234 14.81 27.98 15.19
CA LYS A 234 16.15 28.57 14.99
C LYS A 234 17.15 27.68 14.29
N ALA A 235 17.15 26.38 14.62
CA ALA A 235 18.07 25.42 14.05
C ALA A 235 17.38 24.07 13.93
N ALA A 236 17.69 23.36 12.84
CA ALA A 236 17.40 21.94 12.77
C ALA A 236 18.20 21.21 13.85
N ALA A 237 17.58 20.21 14.44
CA ALA A 237 18.23 19.34 15.40
C ALA A 237 17.96 17.88 15.03
N GLU A 238 18.83 16.98 15.45
CA GLU A 238 18.62 15.54 15.27
C GLU A 238 17.44 15.01 16.11
N ASN A 239 17.00 15.78 17.12
CA ASN A 239 15.78 15.46 17.85
C ASN A 239 14.54 15.90 17.08
N ASP A 240 13.50 15.07 17.12
CA ASP A 240 12.26 15.14 16.35
C ASP A 240 11.31 16.27 16.77
N LYS A 241 11.82 17.37 17.37
CA LYS A 241 11.01 18.42 18.01
C LYS A 241 11.41 19.85 17.65
N LYS A 242 12.30 20.01 16.67
CA LYS A 242 12.81 21.31 16.19
C LYS A 242 12.51 21.50 14.70
N ALA A 243 13.05 22.57 14.11
CA ALA A 243 12.94 22.82 12.68
C ALA A 243 13.40 21.59 11.88
N SER A 244 12.76 21.36 10.74
CA SER A 244 12.99 20.23 9.84
C SER A 244 12.62 18.85 10.40
N ALA A 245 11.97 18.77 11.57
CA ALA A 245 11.48 17.50 12.10
C ALA A 245 10.30 16.92 11.28
N SER A 246 9.52 17.78 10.62
CA SER A 246 8.46 17.39 9.67
C SER A 246 7.97 18.58 8.85
N LEU A 247 7.34 18.30 7.71
CA LEU A 247 6.67 19.32 6.90
C LEU A 247 5.60 20.09 7.69
N ALA A 248 4.85 19.42 8.56
CA ALA A 248 3.82 20.07 9.38
C ALA A 248 4.42 21.13 10.33
N THR A 249 5.53 20.79 10.97
CA THR A 249 6.27 21.72 11.85
C THR A 249 6.86 22.87 11.07
N ASP A 250 7.52 22.60 9.94
CA ASP A 250 8.12 23.64 9.10
C ASP A 250 7.08 24.59 8.53
N THR A 251 5.92 24.07 8.14
CA THR A 251 4.81 24.90 7.68
C THR A 251 4.32 25.84 8.78
N VAL A 252 4.18 25.35 10.02
CA VAL A 252 3.81 26.23 11.15
C VAL A 252 4.88 27.28 11.39
N PHE A 253 6.15 26.88 11.43
CA PHE A 253 7.26 27.79 11.65
C PHE A 253 7.32 28.87 10.59
N PHE A 254 7.14 28.52 9.32
CA PHE A 254 7.20 29.47 8.23
C PHE A 254 5.98 30.42 8.19
N CYS A 255 4.81 29.95 8.61
CA CYS A 255 3.56 30.66 8.42
C CYS A 255 2.99 31.36 9.65
N THR A 256 3.63 31.20 10.81
CA THR A 256 3.12 31.75 12.08
C THR A 256 4.16 32.62 12.77
N GLY A 257 3.67 33.72 13.35
CA GLY A 257 4.46 34.66 14.13
C GLY A 257 4.75 34.20 15.56
N TYR A 258 5.81 34.78 16.11
CA TYR A 258 6.03 34.82 17.56
C TYR A 258 4.90 35.61 18.24
N ASP A 259 4.51 36.76 17.68
CA ASP A 259 3.40 37.59 18.15
C ASP A 259 2.16 37.48 17.25
N ASP A 260 1.12 38.23 17.60
CA ASP A 260 -0.18 38.18 16.96
C ASP A 260 -0.28 39.01 15.66
N THR A 261 0.81 39.67 15.27
CA THR A 261 0.87 40.57 14.12
C THR A 261 1.20 39.84 12.81
N ALA A 262 1.85 38.68 12.88
CA ALA A 262 2.29 37.92 11.72
C ALA A 262 1.38 36.72 11.39
N ARG A 263 0.09 36.99 11.15
CA ARG A 263 -0.95 35.99 10.79
C ARG A 263 -1.17 35.82 9.27
N SER A 264 -0.56 36.66 8.45
CA SER A 264 -0.66 36.65 6.99
C SER A 264 0.69 36.39 6.32
N LEU A 265 1.65 35.75 7.01
CA LEU A 265 2.97 35.48 6.43
C LEU A 265 2.86 34.67 5.13
N CYS A 266 2.11 33.57 5.16
CA CYS A 266 2.04 32.60 4.06
C CYS A 266 0.90 32.83 3.06
N THR A 267 0.05 33.81 3.28
CA THR A 267 -1.13 34.08 2.45
C THR A 267 -1.38 35.57 2.39
N GLN A 268 -1.91 36.06 1.26
CA GLN A 268 -2.25 37.49 1.11
C GLN A 268 -3.25 37.95 2.17
N ASP A 269 -4.29 37.13 2.41
CA ASP A 269 -5.24 37.33 3.51
C ASP A 269 -4.84 36.52 4.75
N ALA A 270 -5.09 37.03 5.95
CA ALA A 270 -4.82 36.29 7.17
C ALA A 270 -5.67 35.01 7.25
N VAL A 271 -5.02 33.87 7.55
CA VAL A 271 -5.75 32.62 7.79
C VAL A 271 -6.49 32.71 9.14
N SER A 272 -7.82 32.60 9.09
CA SER A 272 -8.67 32.75 10.27
C SER A 272 -8.31 31.76 11.40
N GLY A 273 -8.11 32.32 12.59
CA GLY A 273 -7.87 31.56 13.81
C GLY A 273 -6.43 31.09 14.01
N LEU A 274 -5.46 31.59 13.21
CA LEU A 274 -4.04 31.43 13.54
C LEU A 274 -3.70 32.11 14.87
N GLN A 275 -2.98 31.37 15.70
CA GLN A 275 -2.55 31.78 17.02
C GLN A 275 -1.05 32.14 16.99
N ASP A 276 -0.67 33.16 17.73
CA ASP A 276 0.73 33.47 18.04
C ASP A 276 1.38 32.33 18.82
N ILE A 277 2.69 32.11 18.64
CA ILE A 277 3.43 31.09 19.38
C ILE A 277 4.65 31.71 20.08
N GLY A 278 4.41 32.77 20.87
CA GLY A 278 5.44 33.47 21.65
C GLY A 278 5.26 33.43 23.17
N GLY A 279 4.18 32.81 23.66
CA GLY A 279 3.84 32.79 25.10
C GLY A 279 4.49 31.67 25.91
N ALA A 280 4.30 31.71 27.23
CA ALA A 280 4.86 30.71 28.16
C ALA A 280 4.12 29.36 28.17
N ASP A 281 2.84 29.34 27.77
CA ASP A 281 1.98 28.15 27.91
C ASP A 281 1.28 27.75 26.61
N GLY A 282 1.21 26.44 26.37
CA GLY A 282 0.35 25.84 25.34
C GLY A 282 0.86 25.94 23.90
N ASN A 283 2.12 26.36 23.68
CA ASN A 283 2.70 26.58 22.35
C ASN A 283 2.55 25.38 21.41
N LYS A 284 2.77 24.16 21.91
CA LYS A 284 2.57 22.92 21.13
C LYS A 284 1.12 22.73 20.67
N ALA A 285 0.15 23.07 21.52
CA ALA A 285 -1.27 22.97 21.18
C ALA A 285 -1.70 24.06 20.18
N LYS A 286 -1.15 25.28 20.33
CA LYS A 286 -1.34 26.36 19.36
C LYS A 286 -0.74 25.99 17.99
N ALA A 287 0.47 25.44 17.97
CA ALA A 287 1.12 24.95 16.77
C ALA A 287 0.30 23.87 16.04
N LEU A 288 -0.22 22.89 16.76
CA LEU A 288 -1.11 21.88 16.17
C LEU A 288 -2.38 22.51 15.56
N LYS A 289 -3.01 23.46 16.24
CA LYS A 289 -4.19 24.17 15.71
C LYS A 289 -3.84 24.97 14.47
N ASN A 290 -2.71 25.68 14.48
CA ASN A 290 -2.21 26.44 13.33
C ASN A 290 -1.97 25.51 12.13
N TRP A 291 -1.30 24.38 12.35
CA TRP A 291 -1.11 23.37 11.32
C TRP A 291 -2.44 22.90 10.74
N GLN A 292 -3.45 22.59 11.56
CA GLN A 292 -4.76 22.16 11.08
C GLN A 292 -5.43 23.20 10.16
N LYS A 293 -5.25 24.50 10.44
CA LYS A 293 -5.74 25.60 9.59
C LYS A 293 -4.94 25.70 8.28
N LEU A 294 -3.61 25.71 8.36
CA LEU A 294 -2.72 25.78 7.20
C LEU A 294 -2.88 24.57 6.27
N LYS A 295 -3.05 23.37 6.85
CA LYS A 295 -3.39 22.14 6.12
C LYS A 295 -4.70 22.28 5.36
N ALA A 296 -5.71 22.93 5.94
CA ALA A 296 -6.98 23.18 5.26
C ALA A 296 -6.81 24.14 4.07
N GLU A 297 -5.96 25.16 4.20
CA GLU A 297 -5.57 26.02 3.07
C GLU A 297 -4.88 25.22 1.97
N CYS A 298 -3.92 24.36 2.32
CA CYS A 298 -3.27 23.48 1.34
C CYS A 298 -4.24 22.55 0.63
N ALA A 299 -5.37 22.18 1.24
CA ALA A 299 -6.39 21.36 0.61
C ALA A 299 -7.25 22.11 -0.42
N LYS A 300 -7.35 23.45 -0.36
CA LYS A 300 -8.23 24.24 -1.27
C LYS A 300 -7.83 24.18 -2.74
N GLY A 301 -6.55 23.92 -3.04
CA GLY A 301 -6.04 23.75 -4.41
C GLY A 301 -6.27 22.36 -5.02
N ALA A 302 -6.92 21.43 -4.30
CA ALA A 302 -7.23 20.09 -4.79
C ALA A 302 -8.50 20.07 -5.66
N THR A 303 -8.46 20.74 -6.81
CA THR A 303 -9.44 20.48 -7.88
C THR A 303 -8.83 19.54 -8.92
N ALA A 304 -9.42 18.34 -8.98
CA ALA A 304 -9.40 17.34 -10.04
C ALA A 304 -8.08 16.58 -10.37
N ALA A 305 -8.28 15.28 -10.59
CA ALA A 305 -7.38 14.27 -11.14
C ALA A 305 -6.29 13.70 -10.21
N GLY A 306 -6.53 12.45 -9.80
CA GLY A 306 -5.45 11.56 -9.41
C GLY A 306 -4.39 11.49 -10.52
N LYS A 307 -3.14 11.38 -10.07
CA LYS A 307 -1.86 11.57 -10.79
C LYS A 307 -1.32 12.99 -10.66
N ILE A 308 -0.52 13.19 -9.61
CA ILE A 308 0.50 14.25 -9.61
C ILE A 308 1.48 13.86 -10.71
N ASN A 309 1.55 14.68 -11.77
CA ASN A 309 2.59 14.54 -12.78
C ASN A 309 3.85 15.19 -12.20
N LEU A 310 4.78 14.36 -11.71
CA LEU A 310 6.03 14.80 -11.07
C LEU A 310 6.88 15.69 -11.99
N GLU A 311 6.73 15.53 -13.31
CA GLU A 311 7.45 16.33 -14.32
C GLU A 311 7.02 17.80 -14.40
N THR A 312 5.84 18.14 -13.86
CA THR A 312 5.36 19.54 -13.78
C THR A 312 5.53 20.16 -12.40
N ALA A 313 6.00 19.39 -11.42
CA ALA A 313 6.13 19.81 -10.03
C ALA A 313 7.60 20.04 -9.59
N LEU A 314 8.56 19.76 -10.48
CA LEU A 314 9.97 20.10 -10.37
C LEU A 314 10.32 21.13 -11.46
#